data_AF-A0A8S9ZR27-F1
#
_entry.id   AF-A0A8S9ZR27-F1
#
_cell.length_a   1.000
_cell.length_b   1.000
_cell.length_c   1.000
_cell.angle_alpha   90.00
_cell.angle_beta   90.00
_cell.angle_gamma   90.00
#
_symmetry.space_group_name_H-M   'P 1'
#
loop_
_entity.id
_entity.type
_entity.pdbx_description
1 polymer ?
#
loop_
_entity_poly.entity_id
_entity_poly.type
_entity_poly.pdbx_seq_one_letter_code
_entity_poly.pdbx_strand_id
1 'polypeptide(L)'
;MNALNIDLSLTIYSIMMELSPNNIKFRVALLNEIFTNLEEKLVNSEIKNTDKDDPEFFKNCLLIASVAQSESLLDRMMEIYNHRNNRVKIVSPSDEARFFENYLSSKLCCLTLNNFLIVYKKFVPNLLAFSPFIFGFITRIMHDRKPDEFSWPMLKRLTEDFVNSHCFSVTKCQTVILNHLLQVKPNVKGNFLSKNKHLSRTESEEYFTLCNRLIKNIADDEQFHAMKEKYKRNIKINNNNKNKMMKKK
;
A
#
# COMPACT_ATOMS: atom_id res chain seq x y z
N MET A 1 -47.53 6.20 5.60
CA MET A 1 -46.92 5.25 4.65
C MET A 1 -45.96 4.39 5.43
N ASN A 2 -46.27 3.11 5.63
CA ASN A 2 -45.30 2.19 6.23
C ASN A 2 -44.23 1.96 5.16
N ALA A 3 -43.03 2.49 5.39
CA ALA A 3 -41.89 2.12 4.56
C ALA A 3 -41.79 0.60 4.57
N LEU A 4 -41.75 -0.01 3.38
CA LEU A 4 -41.44 -1.42 3.22
C LEU A 4 -40.08 -1.64 3.89
N ASN A 5 -40.10 -2.21 5.10
CA ASN A 5 -38.92 -2.52 5.88
C ASN A 5 -38.29 -3.79 5.28
N ILE A 6 -37.85 -3.68 4.03
CA ILE A 6 -37.18 -4.75 3.30
C ILE A 6 -35.76 -4.76 3.83
N ASP A 7 -35.43 -5.82 4.53
CA ASP A 7 -34.07 -6.06 4.97
C ASP A 7 -33.23 -6.48 3.75
N LEU A 8 -32.51 -5.53 3.16
CA LEU A 8 -31.70 -5.77 1.97
C LEU A 8 -30.42 -6.55 2.33
N SER A 9 -30.12 -7.60 1.55
CA SER A 9 -28.85 -8.33 1.66
C SER A 9 -27.70 -7.54 1.04
N LEU A 10 -26.45 -7.91 1.39
CA LEU A 10 -25.27 -7.33 0.76
C LEU A 10 -25.24 -7.60 -0.76
N THR A 11 -25.77 -8.75 -1.19
CA THR A 11 -25.95 -9.07 -2.62
C THR A 11 -26.81 -8.03 -3.33
N ILE A 12 -27.94 -7.62 -2.75
CA ILE A 12 -28.81 -6.61 -3.36
C ILE A 12 -28.09 -5.27 -3.44
N TYR A 13 -27.37 -4.89 -2.39
CA TYR A 13 -26.55 -3.68 -2.42
C TYR A 13 -25.46 -3.72 -3.50
N SER A 14 -24.79 -4.86 -3.69
CA SER A 14 -23.82 -5.06 -4.77
C SER A 14 -24.47 -4.86 -6.15
N ILE A 15 -25.64 -5.47 -6.38
CA ILE A 15 -26.40 -5.32 -7.64
C ILE A 15 -26.80 -3.85 -7.85
N MET A 16 -27.27 -3.16 -6.82
CA MET A 16 -27.62 -1.74 -6.90
C MET A 16 -26.41 -0.89 -7.29
N MET A 17 -25.23 -1.17 -6.74
CA MET A 17 -23.99 -0.47 -7.09
C MET A 17 -23.56 -0.78 -8.54
N GLU A 18 -23.70 -2.02 -9.00
CA GLU A 18 -23.36 -2.41 -10.38
C GLU A 18 -24.29 -1.76 -11.42
N LEU A 19 -25.60 -1.73 -11.14
CA LEU A 19 -26.60 -1.11 -12.02
C LEU A 19 -26.58 0.43 -11.94
N SER A 20 -25.95 1.00 -10.92
CA SER A 20 -25.88 2.45 -10.76
C SER A 20 -25.08 3.09 -11.91
N PRO A 21 -25.46 4.32 -12.34
CA PRO A 21 -24.69 5.07 -13.32
C PRO A 21 -23.20 5.13 -12.96
N ASN A 22 -22.31 5.09 -13.96
CA ASN A 22 -20.85 5.26 -13.79
C ASN A 22 -20.44 6.70 -13.37
N ASN A 23 -21.31 7.41 -12.64
CA ASN A 23 -21.06 8.71 -12.08
C ASN A 23 -20.61 8.56 -10.62
N ILE A 24 -19.39 9.02 -10.32
CA ILE A 24 -18.80 8.85 -8.99
C ILE A 24 -19.62 9.56 -7.89
N LYS A 25 -20.20 10.74 -8.17
CA LYS A 25 -21.02 11.47 -7.18
C LYS A 25 -22.28 10.69 -6.83
N PHE A 26 -22.91 10.10 -7.84
CA PHE A 26 -24.08 9.24 -7.64
C PHE A 26 -23.71 8.01 -6.80
N ARG A 27 -22.63 7.32 -7.17
CA ARG A 27 -22.16 6.12 -6.45
C ARG A 27 -21.77 6.42 -5.00
N VAL A 28 -21.18 7.58 -4.74
CA VAL A 28 -20.90 8.07 -3.38
C VAL A 28 -22.19 8.31 -2.60
N ALA A 29 -23.20 8.96 -3.20
CA ALA A 29 -24.48 9.19 -2.54
C ALA A 29 -25.19 7.87 -2.20
N LEU A 30 -25.24 6.94 -3.16
CA LEU A 30 -25.78 5.60 -2.96
C LEU A 30 -25.02 4.85 -1.84
N LEU A 31 -23.69 4.88 -1.87
CA LEU A 31 -22.88 4.19 -0.87
C LEU A 31 -23.09 4.78 0.54
N ASN A 32 -23.29 6.09 0.67
CA ASN A 32 -23.63 6.71 1.95
C ASN A 32 -24.96 6.19 2.50
N GLU A 33 -25.99 6.08 1.66
CA GLU A 33 -27.30 5.53 2.04
C GLU A 33 -27.19 4.06 2.47
N ILE A 34 -26.48 3.25 1.67
CA ILE A 34 -26.21 1.85 1.99
C ILE A 34 -25.50 1.72 3.35
N PHE A 35 -24.44 2.50 3.58
CA PHE A 35 -23.71 2.45 4.84
C PHE A 35 -24.57 2.86 6.03
N THR A 36 -25.41 3.89 5.89
CA THR A 36 -26.33 4.30 6.97
C THR A 36 -27.27 3.15 7.33
N ASN A 37 -27.86 2.49 6.33
CA ASN A 37 -28.73 1.34 6.55
C ASN A 37 -27.99 0.16 7.22
N LEU A 38 -26.75 -0.11 6.80
CA LEU A 38 -25.94 -1.19 7.39
C LEU A 38 -25.51 -0.89 8.82
N GLU A 39 -25.14 0.36 9.11
CA GLU A 39 -24.78 0.81 10.46
C GLU A 39 -25.97 0.68 11.41
N GLU A 40 -27.16 1.15 11.02
CA GLU A 40 -28.40 0.99 11.78
C GLU A 40 -28.75 -0.49 11.99
N LYS A 41 -28.57 -1.32 10.96
CA LYS A 41 -28.80 -2.76 11.03
C LYS A 41 -27.86 -3.44 12.01
N LEU A 42 -26.57 -3.08 12.00
CA LEU A 42 -25.54 -3.67 12.85
C LEU A 42 -25.73 -3.39 14.35
N VAL A 43 -26.43 -2.30 14.69
CA VAL A 43 -26.81 -1.99 16.08
C VAL A 43 -27.80 -3.01 16.61
N ASN A 44 -28.76 -3.44 15.79
CA ASN A 44 -29.91 -4.23 16.24
C ASN A 44 -29.87 -5.70 15.81
N SER A 45 -29.05 -6.04 14.81
CA SER A 45 -29.03 -7.37 14.20
C SER A 45 -27.65 -7.71 13.60
N GLU A 46 -27.52 -8.95 13.13
CA GLU A 46 -26.31 -9.42 12.46
C GLU A 46 -26.46 -9.36 10.94
N ILE A 47 -25.37 -8.99 10.25
CA ILE A 47 -25.24 -9.22 8.81
C ILE A 47 -24.71 -10.64 8.64
N LYS A 48 -25.55 -11.52 8.11
CA LYS A 48 -25.22 -12.92 7.86
C LYS A 48 -24.74 -13.12 6.44
N ASN A 49 -23.91 -14.13 6.25
CA ASN A 49 -23.52 -14.60 4.93
C ASN A 49 -24.72 -15.32 4.31
N THR A 50 -25.33 -14.70 3.32
CA THR A 50 -26.51 -15.19 2.59
C THR A 50 -26.15 -15.74 1.21
N ASP A 51 -25.10 -15.19 0.60
CA ASP A 51 -24.57 -15.59 -0.70
C ASP A 51 -23.04 -15.69 -0.63
N LYS A 52 -22.46 -16.65 -1.35
CA LYS A 52 -21.00 -16.83 -1.51
C LYS A 52 -20.29 -15.55 -1.98
N ASP A 53 -21.00 -14.68 -2.69
CA ASP A 53 -20.47 -13.46 -3.27
C ASP A 53 -20.66 -12.22 -2.36
N ASP A 54 -21.29 -12.38 -1.18
CA ASP A 54 -21.47 -11.28 -0.21
C ASP A 54 -20.16 -10.58 0.20
N PRO A 55 -19.01 -11.25 0.35
CA PRO A 55 -17.74 -10.56 0.62
C PRO A 55 -17.29 -9.59 -0.48
N GLU A 56 -17.75 -9.77 -1.71
CA GLU A 56 -17.40 -8.89 -2.85
C GLU A 56 -17.99 -7.48 -2.68
N PHE A 57 -19.07 -7.35 -1.91
CA PHE A 57 -19.64 -6.06 -1.52
C PHE A 57 -18.57 -5.10 -0.99
N PHE A 58 -17.72 -5.56 -0.07
CA PHE A 58 -16.68 -4.71 0.53
C PHE A 58 -15.60 -4.31 -0.46
N LYS A 59 -15.27 -5.17 -1.43
CA LYS A 59 -14.31 -4.81 -2.48
C LYS A 59 -14.88 -3.74 -3.43
N ASN A 60 -16.16 -3.84 -3.77
CA ASN A 60 -16.87 -2.83 -4.55
C ASN A 60 -16.95 -1.48 -3.81
N CYS A 61 -17.27 -1.52 -2.52
CA CYS A 61 -17.27 -0.33 -1.66
C CYS A 61 -15.89 0.35 -1.64
N LEU A 62 -14.83 -0.44 -1.45
CA LEU A 62 -13.46 0.04 -1.44
C LEU A 62 -13.09 0.70 -2.77
N LEU A 63 -13.47 0.10 -3.90
CA LEU A 63 -13.22 0.67 -5.21
C LEU A 63 -13.88 2.05 -5.37
N ILE A 64 -15.16 2.17 -5.00
CA ILE A 64 -15.89 3.44 -5.07
C ILE A 64 -15.26 4.48 -4.16
N ALA A 65 -14.98 4.14 -2.90
CA ALA A 65 -14.37 5.04 -1.93
C ALA A 65 -12.97 5.51 -2.35
N SER A 66 -12.18 4.61 -2.94
CA SER A 66 -10.86 4.88 -3.50
C SER A 66 -10.91 5.86 -4.67
N VAL A 67 -11.80 5.63 -5.65
CA VAL A 67 -11.97 6.51 -6.81
C VAL A 67 -12.47 7.88 -6.38
N ALA A 68 -13.36 7.94 -5.39
CA ALA A 68 -13.84 9.19 -4.81
C ALA A 68 -12.81 9.90 -3.93
N GLN A 69 -11.69 9.24 -3.57
CA GLN A 69 -10.71 9.70 -2.59
C GLN A 69 -11.37 10.15 -1.27
N SER A 70 -12.37 9.40 -0.83
CA SER A 70 -13.16 9.75 0.36
C SER A 70 -12.67 9.02 1.59
N GLU A 71 -11.94 9.73 2.45
CA GLU A 71 -11.46 9.20 3.73
C GLU A 71 -12.63 8.69 4.60
N SER A 72 -13.72 9.44 4.65
CA SER A 72 -14.90 9.09 5.45
C SER A 72 -15.55 7.79 4.99
N LEU A 73 -15.67 7.55 3.68
CA LEU A 73 -16.23 6.29 3.17
C LEU A 73 -15.32 5.11 3.46
N LEU A 74 -14.00 5.30 3.38
CA LEU A 74 -13.03 4.27 3.73
C LEU A 74 -13.15 3.86 5.20
N ASP A 75 -13.25 4.84 6.11
CA ASP A 75 -13.39 4.57 7.54
C ASP A 75 -14.70 3.85 7.87
N ARG A 76 -15.84 4.37 7.37
CA ARG A 76 -17.16 3.74 7.56
C ARG A 76 -17.18 2.30 7.05
N MET A 77 -16.64 2.07 5.86
CA MET A 77 -16.53 0.72 5.29
C MET A 77 -15.74 -0.22 6.22
N MET A 78 -14.62 0.24 6.77
CA MET A 78 -13.82 -0.58 7.69
C MET A 78 -14.47 -0.80 9.05
N GLU A 79 -15.23 0.17 9.54
CA GLU A 79 -16.04 0.03 10.75
C GLU A 79 -17.13 -1.03 10.55
N ILE A 80 -17.88 -0.96 9.44
CA ILE A 80 -18.87 -1.97 9.06
C ILE A 80 -18.20 -3.33 8.87
N TYR A 81 -17.09 -3.40 8.12
CA TYR A 81 -16.35 -4.64 7.89
C TYR A 81 -15.95 -5.26 9.22
N ASN A 82 -15.35 -4.50 10.13
CA ASN A 82 -14.83 -4.99 11.43
C ASN A 82 -15.88 -5.11 12.53
N HIS A 83 -17.12 -4.68 12.31
CA HIS A 83 -18.15 -4.71 13.33
C HIS A 83 -18.39 -6.14 13.86
N ARG A 84 -18.57 -6.28 15.17
CA ARG A 84 -18.73 -7.60 15.83
C ARG A 84 -19.93 -8.41 15.33
N ASN A 85 -20.97 -7.70 14.86
CA ASN A 85 -22.20 -8.30 14.32
C ASN A 85 -22.14 -8.51 12.79
N ASN A 86 -21.03 -8.16 12.13
CA ASN A 86 -20.81 -8.50 10.74
C ASN A 86 -20.15 -9.89 10.64
N ARG A 87 -20.88 -10.87 10.10
CA ARG A 87 -20.40 -12.23 9.86
C ARG A 87 -19.88 -12.44 8.44
N VAL A 88 -20.00 -11.43 7.57
CA VAL A 88 -19.49 -11.49 6.20
C VAL A 88 -18.06 -10.97 6.17
N LYS A 89 -17.12 -11.89 5.90
CA LYS A 89 -15.69 -11.64 5.83
C LYS A 89 -15.10 -12.25 4.57
N ILE A 90 -13.99 -11.69 4.10
CA ILE A 90 -13.22 -12.30 3.02
C ILE A 90 -12.53 -13.54 3.59
N VAL A 91 -12.92 -14.72 3.11
CA VAL A 91 -12.46 -16.00 3.68
C VAL A 91 -11.07 -16.37 3.19
N SER A 92 -10.74 -16.01 1.95
CA SER A 92 -9.45 -16.30 1.32
C SER A 92 -8.35 -15.40 1.91
N PRO A 93 -7.31 -15.96 2.57
CA PRO A 93 -6.27 -15.15 3.19
C PRO A 93 -5.51 -14.25 2.21
N SER A 94 -5.32 -14.72 0.97
CA SER A 94 -4.68 -13.92 -0.08
C SER A 94 -5.56 -12.76 -0.54
N ASP A 95 -6.88 -12.98 -0.66
CA ASP A 95 -7.81 -11.93 -1.06
C ASP A 95 -8.03 -10.92 0.07
N GLU A 96 -8.01 -11.39 1.32
CA GLU A 96 -8.11 -10.52 2.49
C GLU A 96 -6.85 -9.65 2.63
N ALA A 97 -5.65 -10.23 2.47
CA ALA A 97 -4.42 -9.46 2.44
C ALA A 97 -4.46 -8.38 1.35
N ARG A 98 -4.89 -8.74 0.13
CA ARG A 98 -5.02 -7.79 -0.98
C ARG A 98 -6.09 -6.71 -0.72
N PHE A 99 -7.19 -7.06 -0.07
CA PHE A 99 -8.21 -6.09 0.35
C PHE A 99 -7.62 -5.06 1.31
N PHE A 100 -6.90 -5.50 2.34
CA PHE A 100 -6.25 -4.60 3.30
C PHE A 100 -5.14 -3.77 2.65
N GLU A 101 -4.37 -4.33 1.70
CA GLU A 101 -3.36 -3.58 0.95
C GLU A 101 -3.97 -2.44 0.12
N ASN A 102 -5.07 -2.74 -0.59
CA ASN A 102 -5.81 -1.74 -1.36
C ASN A 102 -6.42 -0.68 -0.43
N TYR A 103 -7.02 -1.11 0.70
CA TYR A 103 -7.55 -0.19 1.71
C TYR A 103 -6.47 0.75 2.22
N LEU A 104 -5.32 0.21 2.65
CA LEU A 104 -4.22 1.00 3.17
C LEU A 104 -3.75 2.00 2.11
N SER A 105 -3.58 1.57 0.87
CA SER A 105 -3.15 2.45 -0.21
C SER A 105 -4.15 3.59 -0.47
N SER A 106 -5.44 3.28 -0.56
CA SER A 106 -6.50 4.29 -0.73
C SER A 106 -6.56 5.25 0.46
N LYS A 107 -6.45 4.74 1.69
CA LYS A 107 -6.46 5.54 2.91
C LYS A 107 -5.27 6.50 2.92
N LEU A 108 -4.06 6.02 2.63
CA LEU A 108 -2.85 6.83 2.61
C LEU A 108 -2.89 7.93 1.54
N CYS A 109 -3.58 7.75 0.42
CA CYS A 109 -3.80 8.80 -0.58
C CYS A 109 -4.66 9.97 -0.05
N CYS A 110 -5.55 9.72 0.91
CA CYS A 110 -6.45 10.73 1.46
C CYS A 110 -5.80 11.56 2.58
N LEU A 111 -4.61 11.17 3.05
CA LEU A 111 -4.02 11.71 4.27
C LEU A 111 -2.92 12.74 4.01
N THR A 112 -2.75 13.63 4.99
CA THR A 112 -1.52 14.39 5.15
C THR A 112 -0.37 13.46 5.57
N LEU A 113 0.89 13.85 5.31
CA LEU A 113 2.04 13.02 5.68
C LEU A 113 2.18 12.78 7.20
N ASN A 114 1.66 13.67 8.03
CA ASN A 114 1.63 13.46 9.48
C ASN A 114 0.73 12.28 9.85
N ASN A 115 -0.47 12.21 9.27
CA ASN A 115 -1.42 11.12 9.51
C ASN A 115 -1.01 9.84 8.77
N PHE A 116 -0.29 9.97 7.66
CA PHE A 116 0.26 8.86 6.89
C PHE A 116 1.07 7.92 7.78
N LEU A 117 2.04 8.44 8.55
CA LEU A 117 2.93 7.60 9.36
C LEU A 117 2.15 6.85 10.45
N ILE A 118 1.17 7.51 11.07
CA ILE A 118 0.33 6.93 12.12
C ILE A 118 -0.46 5.74 11.56
N VAL A 119 -1.14 5.94 10.44
CA VAL A 119 -1.92 4.88 9.79
C VAL A 119 -1.01 3.78 9.27
N TYR A 120 0.11 4.12 8.62
CA TYR A 120 1.06 3.14 8.13
C TYR A 120 1.56 2.20 9.24
N LYS A 121 1.98 2.74 10.40
CA LYS A 121 2.44 1.93 11.55
C LYS A 121 1.35 1.05 12.14
N LYS A 122 0.08 1.46 12.05
CA LYS A 122 -1.05 0.64 12.52
C LYS A 122 -1.18 -0.62 11.67
N PHE A 123 -1.00 -0.51 10.35
CA PHE A 123 -1.18 -1.62 9.42
C PHE A 123 0.09 -2.43 9.19
N VAL A 124 1.27 -1.80 9.09
CA VAL A 124 2.54 -2.49 8.79
C VAL A 124 3.45 -2.48 10.03
N PRO A 125 3.91 -3.65 10.52
CA PRO A 125 3.74 -4.99 9.96
C PRO A 125 2.53 -5.78 10.54
N ASN A 126 1.70 -5.14 11.38
CA ASN A 126 0.76 -5.84 12.25
C ASN A 126 -0.40 -6.53 11.52
N LEU A 127 -1.05 -5.82 10.59
CA LEU A 127 -2.14 -6.37 9.75
C LEU A 127 -1.63 -6.84 8.39
N LEU A 128 -0.55 -6.21 7.91
CA LEU A 128 0.01 -6.47 6.59
C LEU A 128 1.52 -6.65 6.69
N ALA A 129 2.01 -7.71 6.06
CA ALA A 129 3.42 -7.80 5.75
C ALA A 129 3.80 -6.69 4.76
N PHE A 130 5.03 -6.21 4.84
CA PHE A 130 5.53 -5.25 3.88
C PHE A 130 5.75 -5.93 2.52
N SER A 131 4.80 -5.74 1.61
CA SER A 131 4.73 -6.43 0.32
C SER A 131 5.27 -5.59 -0.84
N PRO A 132 5.56 -6.21 -2.01
CA PRO A 132 5.96 -5.48 -3.21
C PRO A 132 4.93 -4.42 -3.66
N PHE A 133 3.64 -4.66 -3.39
CA PHE A 133 2.57 -3.71 -3.72
C PHE A 133 2.65 -2.46 -2.85
N ILE A 134 2.69 -2.63 -1.53
CA ILE A 134 2.84 -1.51 -0.57
C ILE A 134 4.14 -0.75 -0.85
N PHE A 135 5.23 -1.48 -1.12
CA PHE A 135 6.52 -0.94 -1.50
C PHE A 135 6.44 -0.01 -2.72
N GLY A 136 5.84 -0.50 -3.82
CA GLY A 136 5.69 0.28 -5.05
C GLY A 136 4.80 1.51 -4.86
N PHE A 137 3.72 1.35 -4.10
CA PHE A 137 2.79 2.43 -3.77
C PHE A 137 3.47 3.56 -2.97
N ILE A 138 4.20 3.22 -1.92
CA ILE A 138 4.94 4.21 -1.09
C ILE A 138 6.01 4.89 -1.93
N THR A 139 6.74 4.14 -2.75
CA THR A 139 7.77 4.72 -3.61
C THR A 139 7.19 5.72 -4.58
N ARG A 140 6.01 5.45 -5.17
CA ARG A 140 5.30 6.41 -6.01
C ARG A 140 4.95 7.69 -5.25
N ILE A 141 4.41 7.57 -4.03
CA ILE A 141 4.10 8.75 -3.21
C ILE A 141 5.35 9.56 -2.88
N MET A 142 6.46 8.89 -2.57
CA MET A 142 7.74 9.55 -2.33
C MET A 142 8.18 10.29 -3.59
N HIS A 143 8.15 9.64 -4.75
CA HIS A 143 8.50 10.26 -6.03
C HIS A 143 7.65 11.50 -6.37
N ASP A 144 6.35 11.46 -6.07
CA ASP A 144 5.41 12.54 -6.43
C ASP A 144 5.41 13.72 -5.43
N ARG A 145 6.11 13.59 -4.29
CA ARG A 145 6.16 14.61 -3.23
C ARG A 145 7.57 15.13 -3.02
N LYS A 146 7.68 16.35 -2.49
CA LYS A 146 9.01 16.91 -2.24
C LYS A 146 9.67 16.25 -1.03
N PRO A 147 10.99 16.00 -1.07
CA PRO A 147 11.71 15.37 0.04
C PRO A 147 11.58 16.07 1.39
N ASP A 148 11.47 17.40 1.41
CA ASP A 148 11.33 18.21 2.62
C ASP A 148 9.95 18.10 3.30
N GLU A 149 8.96 17.52 2.62
CA GLU A 149 7.65 17.23 3.23
C GLU A 149 7.71 16.04 4.20
N PHE A 150 8.70 15.17 4.07
CA PHE A 150 8.81 13.95 4.87
C PHE A 150 9.56 14.20 6.18
N SER A 151 8.91 13.87 7.30
CA SER A 151 9.56 13.92 8.60
C SER A 151 10.60 12.80 8.77
N TRP A 152 11.64 13.06 9.57
CA TRP A 152 12.66 12.05 9.88
C TRP A 152 12.07 10.72 10.42
N PRO A 153 11.14 10.72 11.40
CA PRO A 153 10.54 9.47 11.86
C PRO A 153 9.83 8.67 10.77
N MET A 154 9.26 9.36 9.78
CA MET A 154 8.64 8.71 8.63
C MET A 154 9.69 8.11 7.70
N LEU A 155 10.71 8.89 7.32
CA LEU A 155 11.79 8.42 6.45
C LEU A 155 12.55 7.25 7.08
N LYS A 156 12.95 7.38 8.35
CA LYS A 156 13.60 6.31 9.11
C LYS A 156 12.78 5.03 9.05
N ARG A 157 11.48 5.11 9.41
CA ARG A 157 10.61 3.94 9.46
C ARG A 157 10.47 3.28 8.10
N LEU A 158 10.20 4.08 7.07
CA LEU A 158 10.09 3.58 5.71
C LEU A 158 11.40 2.90 5.29
N THR A 159 12.53 3.56 5.47
CA THR A 159 13.85 3.01 5.12
C THR A 159 14.14 1.70 5.85
N GLU A 160 13.82 1.58 7.14
CA GLU A 160 13.97 0.34 7.89
C GLU A 160 13.14 -0.79 7.29
N ASP A 161 11.86 -0.54 7.01
CA ASP A 161 10.97 -1.54 6.39
C ASP A 161 11.48 -1.92 4.99
N PHE A 162 11.97 -0.95 4.20
CA PHE A 162 12.57 -1.15 2.89
C PHE A 162 13.85 -1.98 2.91
N VAL A 163 14.78 -1.69 3.84
CA VAL A 163 16.05 -2.40 3.97
C VAL A 163 15.84 -3.82 4.49
N ASN A 164 14.84 -4.03 5.35
CA ASN A 164 14.51 -5.36 5.89
C ASN A 164 13.64 -6.18 4.91
N SER A 165 13.06 -5.53 3.89
CA SER A 165 12.29 -6.21 2.84
C SER A 165 13.20 -7.01 1.91
N HIS A 166 12.87 -8.27 1.68
CA HIS A 166 13.59 -9.16 0.76
C HIS A 166 12.98 -9.08 -0.66
N CYS A 167 12.44 -7.92 -1.05
CA CYS A 167 11.72 -7.78 -2.32
C CYS A 167 12.70 -7.75 -3.52
N PHE A 168 12.35 -8.34 -4.66
CA PHE A 168 13.27 -8.47 -5.81
C PHE A 168 13.38 -7.21 -6.70
N SER A 169 12.57 -6.16 -6.49
CA SER A 169 12.63 -4.90 -7.27
C SER A 169 13.31 -3.75 -6.51
N VAL A 170 14.30 -4.11 -5.71
CA VAL A 170 14.77 -3.29 -4.59
C VAL A 170 15.60 -2.08 -5.02
N THR A 171 16.43 -2.20 -6.06
CA THR A 171 17.39 -1.14 -6.41
C THR A 171 16.75 0.20 -6.80
N LYS A 172 15.80 0.22 -7.75
CA LYS A 172 15.21 1.50 -8.20
C LYS A 172 14.54 2.28 -7.07
N CYS A 173 13.89 1.57 -6.15
CA CYS A 173 13.13 2.20 -5.09
C CYS A 173 14.03 2.53 -3.89
N GLN A 174 15.03 1.70 -3.57
CA GLN A 174 16.10 2.07 -2.65
C GLN A 174 16.83 3.33 -3.10
N THR A 175 17.07 3.50 -4.40
CA THR A 175 17.61 4.75 -4.96
C THR A 175 16.68 5.95 -4.73
N VAL A 176 15.36 5.78 -4.90
CA VAL A 176 14.40 6.85 -4.57
C VAL A 176 14.50 7.22 -3.10
N ILE A 177 14.45 6.26 -2.19
CA ILE A 177 14.54 6.51 -0.75
C ILE A 177 15.87 7.17 -0.37
N LEU A 178 16.99 6.69 -0.94
CA LEU A 178 18.30 7.27 -0.73
C LEU A 178 18.32 8.73 -1.20
N ASN A 179 17.74 9.04 -2.37
CA ASN A 179 17.63 10.41 -2.85
C ASN A 179 16.83 11.30 -1.88
N HIS A 180 15.74 10.80 -1.30
CA HIS A 180 15.00 11.53 -0.27
C HIS A 180 15.82 11.74 1.01
N LEU A 181 16.54 10.71 1.46
CA LEU A 181 17.42 10.81 2.63
C LEU A 181 18.54 11.82 2.42
N LEU A 182 19.17 11.87 1.24
CA LEU A 182 20.24 12.82 0.94
C LEU A 182 19.78 14.29 0.99
N GLN A 183 18.48 14.55 0.90
CA GLN A 183 17.90 15.89 1.04
C GLN A 183 17.62 16.29 2.49
N VAL A 184 17.51 15.30 3.39
CA VAL A 184 17.50 15.56 4.84
C VAL A 184 18.93 15.88 5.23
N LYS A 185 19.25 17.15 5.47
CA LYS A 185 20.59 17.55 5.90
C LYS A 185 20.77 17.23 7.40
N PRO A 186 21.56 16.21 7.79
CA PRO A 186 21.93 16.03 9.18
C PRO A 186 22.75 17.23 9.66
N ASN A 187 22.76 17.47 10.97
CA ASN A 187 23.52 18.58 11.55
C ASN A 187 25.01 18.25 11.55
N VAL A 188 25.68 18.41 10.41
CA VAL A 188 27.12 18.18 10.28
C VAL A 188 27.83 19.43 10.78
N LYS A 189 28.12 19.47 12.08
CA LYS A 189 28.96 20.46 12.77
C LYS A 189 28.66 21.94 12.44
N GLY A 190 27.83 22.57 13.27
CA GLY A 190 28.02 23.98 13.64
C GLY A 190 27.50 25.09 12.73
N ASN A 191 26.75 24.81 11.65
CA ASN A 191 26.14 25.88 10.84
C ASN A 191 24.63 26.04 11.14
N PHE A 192 24.33 26.94 12.08
CA PHE A 192 23.01 27.32 12.60
C PHE A 192 22.15 28.18 11.64
N LEU A 193 22.23 27.98 10.32
CA LEU A 193 21.62 28.91 9.35
C LEU A 193 20.64 28.29 8.33
N SER A 194 19.98 27.17 8.66
CA SER A 194 18.85 26.71 7.83
C SER A 194 17.62 26.41 8.68
N LYS A 195 16.46 26.95 8.30
CA LYS A 195 15.15 26.75 8.94
C LYS A 195 14.59 25.32 8.81
N ASN A 196 15.40 24.35 8.37
CA ASN A 196 15.00 22.96 8.23
C ASN A 196 15.39 22.20 9.51
N LYS A 197 14.44 21.46 10.09
CA LYS A 197 14.60 20.70 11.34
C LYS A 197 15.91 19.91 11.34
N HIS A 198 16.86 20.33 12.16
CA HIS A 198 18.15 19.66 12.32
C HIS A 198 17.96 18.33 13.08
N LEU A 199 18.55 17.24 12.58
CA LEU A 199 18.63 15.97 13.30
C LEU A 199 19.49 16.12 14.55
N SER A 200 19.09 15.48 15.64
CA SER A 200 19.95 15.29 16.81
C SER A 200 21.17 14.44 16.45
N ARG A 201 22.16 14.38 17.35
CA ARG A 201 23.36 13.56 17.15
C ARG A 201 23.02 12.08 16.95
N THR A 202 22.14 11.54 17.79
CA THR A 202 21.69 10.14 17.71
C THR A 202 20.94 9.87 16.40
N GLU A 203 20.05 10.78 15.99
CA GLU A 203 19.35 10.64 14.71
C GLU A 203 20.30 10.74 13.51
N SER A 204 21.37 11.54 13.63
CA SER A 204 22.40 11.64 12.58
C SER A 204 23.21 10.33 12.45
N GLU A 205 23.53 9.66 13.56
CA GLU A 205 24.20 8.35 13.55
C GLU A 205 23.32 7.25 12.92
N GLU A 206 22.02 7.25 13.25
CA GLU A 206 21.04 6.37 12.62
C GLU A 206 20.90 6.64 11.12
N TYR A 207 20.84 7.93 10.75
CA TYR A 207 20.82 8.37 9.35
C TYR A 207 21.96 7.80 8.53
N PHE A 208 23.20 7.99 8.97
CA PHE A 208 24.37 7.48 8.24
C PHE A 208 24.37 5.96 8.15
N THR A 209 23.92 5.28 9.22
CA THR A 209 23.78 3.83 9.25
C THR A 209 22.80 3.34 8.18
N LEU A 210 21.62 3.97 8.09
CA LEU A 210 20.60 3.62 7.10
C LEU A 210 21.05 3.92 5.66
N CYS A 211 21.68 5.07 5.42
CA CYS A 211 22.26 5.39 4.11
C CYS A 211 23.31 4.35 3.68
N ASN A 212 24.23 3.98 4.57
CA ASN A 212 25.26 2.97 4.26
C ASN A 212 24.64 1.60 3.95
N ARG A 213 23.60 1.19 4.69
CA ARG A 213 22.87 -0.07 4.41
C ARG A 213 22.19 -0.03 3.05
N LEU A 214 21.54 1.08 2.70
CA LEU A 214 20.92 1.26 1.37
C LEU A 214 21.95 1.21 0.25
N ILE A 215 23.06 1.95 0.37
CA ILE A 215 24.13 1.97 -0.64
C ILE A 215 24.69 0.56 -0.84
N LYS A 216 24.94 -0.17 0.24
CA LYS A 216 25.41 -1.56 0.17
C LYS A 216 24.41 -2.44 -0.56
N ASN A 217 23.13 -2.39 -0.19
CA ASN A 217 22.09 -3.21 -0.82
C ASN A 217 21.95 -2.92 -2.33
N ILE A 218 22.00 -1.65 -2.72
CA ILE A 218 21.96 -1.23 -4.14
C ILE A 218 23.16 -1.81 -4.89
N ALA A 219 24.37 -1.67 -4.33
CA ALA A 219 25.59 -2.19 -4.97
C ALA A 219 25.58 -3.73 -5.11
N ASP A 220 25.11 -4.44 -4.08
CA ASP A 220 25.02 -5.90 -4.08
C ASP A 220 24.04 -6.40 -5.16
N ASP A 221 22.90 -5.72 -5.35
CA ASP A 221 21.91 -6.07 -6.39
C ASP A 221 22.40 -5.78 -7.81
N GLU A 222 23.07 -4.64 -8.03
CA GLU A 222 23.70 -4.34 -9.33
C GLU A 222 24.75 -5.39 -9.72
N GLN A 223 25.56 -5.86 -8.76
CA GLN A 223 26.52 -6.93 -8.97
C GLN A 223 25.83 -8.26 -9.31
N PHE A 224 24.76 -8.61 -8.60
CA PHE A 224 23.96 -9.80 -8.89
C PHE A 224 23.36 -9.77 -10.30
N HIS A 225 22.81 -8.63 -10.72
CA HIS A 225 22.29 -8.43 -12.06
C HIS A 225 23.37 -8.59 -13.14
N ALA A 226 24.55 -8.00 -12.93
CA ALA A 226 25.68 -8.14 -13.85
C ALA A 226 26.13 -9.62 -13.97
N MET A 227 26.17 -10.36 -12.86
CA MET A 227 26.53 -11.78 -12.84
C MET A 227 25.49 -12.64 -13.59
N LYS A 228 24.20 -12.39 -13.39
CA LYS A 228 23.10 -13.09 -14.08
C LYS A 228 23.14 -12.88 -15.59
N GLU A 229 23.41 -11.66 -16.05
CA GLU A 229 23.54 -11.36 -17.48
C GLU A 229 24.78 -12.01 -18.09
N LYS A 230 25.92 -12.02 -17.38
CA LYS A 230 27.11 -12.77 -17.81
C LYS A 230 26.82 -14.26 -17.98
N TYR A 231 26.10 -14.86 -17.03
CA TYR A 231 25.70 -16.27 -17.08
C TYR A 231 24.78 -16.57 -18.27
N LYS A 232 23.75 -15.75 -18.52
CA LYS A 232 22.86 -15.89 -19.69
C LYS A 232 23.62 -15.81 -21.02
N ARG A 233 24.57 -14.87 -21.15
CA ARG A 233 25.43 -14.75 -22.33
C ARG A 233 26.24 -16.02 -22.56
N ASN A 234 26.83 -16.57 -21.49
CA ASN A 234 27.60 -17.82 -21.56
C ASN A 234 26.73 -19.02 -21.98
N ILE A 235 25.50 -19.14 -21.48
CA ILE A 235 24.55 -20.18 -21.94
C ILE A 235 24.23 -20.01 -23.43
N LYS A 236 23.94 -18.78 -23.89
CA LYS A 236 23.59 -18.51 -25.29
C LYS A 236 24.76 -18.84 -26.24
N ILE A 237 25.99 -18.53 -25.84
CA ILE A 237 27.21 -18.89 -26.59
C ILE A 237 27.35 -20.41 -26.67
N ASN A 238 27.19 -21.13 -25.56
CA ASN A 238 27.29 -22.59 -25.53
C ASN A 238 26.21 -23.28 -26.39
N ASN A 239 24.98 -22.78 -26.37
CA ASN A 239 23.90 -23.32 -27.20
C ASN A 239 24.12 -23.05 -28.70
N ASN A 240 24.63 -21.87 -29.06
CA ASN A 240 24.99 -21.56 -30.44
C ASN A 240 26.14 -22.43 -30.95
N ASN A 241 27.13 -22.73 -30.11
CA ASN A 241 28.24 -23.61 -30.46
C ASN A 241 27.79 -25.06 -30.63
N LYS A 242 26.90 -25.57 -29.76
CA LYS A 242 26.28 -26.88 -29.93
C LYS A 242 25.48 -27.00 -31.24
N ASN A 243 24.68 -25.99 -31.56
CA ASN A 243 23.89 -25.99 -32.81
C ASN A 243 24.76 -25.91 -34.08
N LYS A 244 25.91 -25.21 -34.03
CA LYS A 244 26.89 -25.20 -35.13
C LYS A 244 27.59 -26.55 -35.30
N MET A 245 27.84 -27.29 -34.22
CA MET A 245 28.44 -28.63 -34.30
C MET A 245 27.45 -29.68 -34.84
N MET A 246 26.15 -29.56 -34.53
CA MET A 246 25.14 -30.49 -35.06
C MET A 246 24.83 -30.27 -36.55
N LYS A 247 25.00 -29.06 -37.08
CA LYS A 247 24.81 -28.75 -38.52
C LYS A 247 26.00 -29.11 -39.42
N LYS A 248 27.09 -29.63 -38.85
CA LYS A 248 28.32 -30.03 -39.56
C LYS A 248 28.50 -31.55 -39.67
N LYS A 249 27.48 -32.33 -39.29
CA LYS A 249 27.36 -33.77 -39.56
C LYS A 249 26.27 -33.97 -40.59
#